data_AF-A0A2A1ZRW3-F1
#
_entry.id   AF-A0A2A1ZRW3-F1
#
_cell.length_a   1.000
_cell.length_b   1.000
_cell.length_c   1.000
_cell.angle_alpha   90.00
_cell.angle_beta   90.00
_cell.angle_gamma   90.00
#
_symmetry.space_group_name_H-M   'P 1'
#
loop_
_entity.id
_entity.type
_entity.pdbx_description
1 polymer ?
#
loop_
_entity_poly.entity_id
_entity_poly.type
_entity_poly.pdbx_seq_one_letter_code
_entity_poly.pdbx_strand_id
1 'polypeptide(L)'
;MRKKLTISLSLLILILILVFISLLRANLVLALLLIFVFIGLVVTLTLYLSYTLFSSKDNIEETLKKNPTLNLTICTECKKDNILEDKYCAYCGSELTEIANINEKNK
;
A
#
# COMPACT_ATOMS: atom_id res chain seq x y z
N MET A 1 -1.41 14.59 -0.07
CA MET A 1 -0.43 13.55 -0.47
C MET A 1 0.09 13.70 -1.90
N ARG A 2 -0.78 13.79 -2.93
CA ARG A 2 -0.36 13.84 -4.35
C ARG A 2 0.70 14.91 -4.69
N LYS A 3 0.58 16.12 -4.15
CA LYS A 3 1.55 17.22 -4.37
C LYS A 3 2.97 16.93 -3.84
N LYS A 4 3.11 16.17 -2.74
CA LYS A 4 4.42 15.82 -2.17
C LYS A 4 5.12 14.75 -3.02
N LEU A 5 4.35 13.82 -3.59
CA LEU A 5 4.84 12.78 -4.49
C LEU A 5 5.32 13.37 -5.82
N THR A 6 4.60 14.34 -6.39
CA THR A 6 5.01 15.00 -7.65
C THR A 6 6.29 15.81 -7.50
N ILE A 7 6.49 16.47 -6.35
CA ILE A 7 7.73 17.21 -6.06
C ILE A 7 8.93 16.26 -5.94
N SER A 8 8.75 15.12 -5.27
CA SER A 8 9.80 14.09 -5.16
C SER A 8 10.19 13.53 -6.52
N LEU A 9 9.20 13.29 -7.39
CA LEU A 9 9.46 12.79 -8.74
C LEU A 9 10.19 13.81 -9.61
N SER A 10 9.80 15.09 -9.55
CA SER A 10 10.49 16.15 -10.29
C SER A 10 11.94 16.33 -9.85
N LEU A 11 12.22 16.15 -8.55
CA LEU A 11 13.58 16.25 -8.01
C LEU A 11 14.47 15.10 -8.52
N LEU A 12 13.90 13.90 -8.62
CA LEU A 12 14.61 12.72 -9.11
C LEU A 12 15.00 12.88 -10.59
N ILE A 13 14.11 13.42 -11.42
CA ILE A 13 14.38 13.74 -12.83
C ILE A 13 15.48 14.80 -12.95
N LEU A 14 15.44 15.85 -12.12
CA LEU A 14 16.46 16.91 -12.12
C LEU A 14 17.86 16.34 -11.79
N ILE A 15 17.96 15.45 -10.81
CA ILE A 15 19.23 14.81 -10.43
C ILE A 15 19.78 13.98 -11.59
N LEU A 16 18.94 13.22 -12.29
CA LEU A 16 19.35 12.43 -13.47
C LEU A 16 19.90 13.32 -14.60
N ILE A 17 19.25 14.47 -14.85
CA ILE A 17 19.72 15.45 -15.86
C ILE A 17 21.08 16.03 -15.46
N LEU A 18 21.27 16.39 -14.19
CA LEU A 18 22.53 16.93 -13.70
C LEU A 18 23.67 15.90 -13.80
N VAL A 19 23.40 14.62 -13.48
CA VAL A 19 24.36 13.52 -13.67
C VAL A 19 24.76 13.43 -15.15
N PHE A 20 23.79 13.44 -16.06
CA PHE A 20 24.04 13.37 -17.50
C PHE A 20 24.89 14.55 -18.01
N ILE A 21 24.58 15.78 -17.60
CA ILE A 21 25.40 16.97 -17.93
C ILE A 21 26.82 16.84 -17.35
N SER A 22 26.94 16.30 -16.14
CA SER A 22 28.25 16.12 -15.49
C SER A 22 29.12 15.09 -16.23
N LEU A 23 28.52 14.03 -16.77
CA LEU A 23 29.21 13.06 -17.62
C LEU A 23 29.68 13.67 -18.95
N LEU A 24 28.86 14.54 -19.57
CA LEU A 24 29.24 15.26 -20.80
C LEU A 24 30.44 16.19 -20.59
N ARG A 25 30.59 16.77 -19.40
CA ARG A 25 31.74 17.62 -19.04
C ARG A 25 32.96 16.83 -18.55
N ALA A 26 32.93 15.49 -18.61
CA ALA A 26 33.96 14.60 -18.09
C ALA A 26 34.35 14.87 -16.61
N ASN A 27 33.44 15.48 -15.84
CA ASN A 27 33.72 15.82 -14.44
C ASN A 27 33.28 14.67 -13.52
N LEU A 28 34.16 13.65 -13.41
CA LEU A 28 33.90 12.39 -12.71
C LEU A 28 33.58 12.58 -11.23
N VAL A 29 34.25 13.53 -10.55
CA VAL A 29 34.04 13.79 -9.12
C VAL A 29 32.61 14.25 -8.85
N LEU A 30 32.10 15.19 -9.66
CA LEU A 30 30.73 15.69 -9.53
C LEU A 30 29.70 14.61 -9.86
N ALA A 31 29.97 13.76 -10.85
CA ALA A 31 29.08 12.64 -11.19
C ALA A 31 28.97 11.64 -10.03
N LEU A 32 30.09 11.28 -9.39
CA LEU A 32 30.09 10.37 -8.24
C LEU A 32 29.30 10.93 -7.06
N LEU A 33 29.48 12.21 -6.72
CA LEU A 33 28.73 12.85 -5.64
C LEU A 33 27.21 12.81 -5.88
N LEU A 34 26.77 13.09 -7.11
CA LEU A 34 25.36 13.04 -7.48
C LEU A 34 24.78 11.62 -7.40
N ILE A 35 25.57 10.60 -7.75
CA ILE A 35 25.15 9.19 -7.62
C ILE A 35 24.94 8.83 -6.15
N PHE A 36 25.85 9.23 -5.24
CA PHE A 36 25.67 8.98 -3.80
C PHE A 36 24.40 9.65 -3.26
N VAL A 37 24.15 10.91 -3.64
CA VAL A 37 22.91 11.62 -3.26
C VAL A 37 21.68 10.91 -3.80
N PHE A 38 21.72 10.45 -5.05
CA PHE A 38 20.63 9.71 -5.68
C PHE A 38 20.32 8.41 -4.93
N ILE A 39 21.35 7.62 -4.59
CA ILE A 39 21.18 6.38 -3.83
C ILE A 39 20.54 6.67 -2.46
N GLY A 40 21.03 7.68 -1.74
CA GLY A 40 20.44 8.07 -0.45
C GLY A 40 18.97 8.48 -0.57
N LEU A 41 18.62 9.22 -1.61
CA LEU A 41 17.24 9.61 -1.89
C LEU A 41 16.34 8.40 -2.18
N VAL A 42 16.81 7.43 -2.98
CA VAL A 42 16.07 6.20 -3.25
C VAL A 42 15.84 5.40 -1.97
N VAL A 43 16.87 5.22 -1.13
CA VAL A 43 16.77 4.48 0.14
C VAL A 43 15.80 5.14 1.11
N THR A 44 15.85 6.46 1.25
CA THR A 44 14.91 7.18 2.13
C THR A 44 13.47 7.09 1.63
N LEU A 45 13.27 7.10 0.31
CA LEU A 45 11.94 6.98 -0.31
C LEU A 45 11.37 5.57 -0.15
N THR A 46 12.19 4.52 -0.27
CA THR A 46 11.75 3.14 -0.01
C THR A 46 11.39 2.94 1.45
N LEU A 47 12.21 3.43 2.39
CA LEU A 47 11.90 3.39 3.82
C LEU A 47 10.61 4.15 4.16
N TYR A 48 10.41 5.33 3.57
CA TYR A 48 9.17 6.09 3.75
C TYR A 48 7.96 5.31 3.23
N LEU A 49 8.05 4.72 2.03
CA LEU A 49 6.96 3.93 1.46
C LEU A 49 6.65 2.72 2.35
N SER A 50 7.68 2.00 2.80
CA SER A 50 7.55 0.89 3.75
C SER A 50 6.85 1.33 5.04
N TYR A 51 7.24 2.47 5.62
CA TYR A 51 6.58 3.04 6.80
C TYR A 51 5.10 3.35 6.54
N THR A 52 4.76 3.97 5.40
CA THR A 52 3.37 4.30 5.08
C THR A 52 2.49 3.06 4.88
N LEU A 53 3.03 2.01 4.26
CA LEU A 53 2.32 0.75 4.08
C LEU A 53 2.12 0.02 5.41
N PHE A 54 3.11 0.09 6.30
CA PHE A 54 3.01 -0.50 7.63
C PHE A 54 2.01 0.25 8.52
N SER A 55 2.09 1.58 8.57
CA SER A 55 1.14 2.43 9.30
C SER A 55 -0.28 2.34 8.74
N SER A 56 -0.46 2.01 7.45
CA SER A 56 -1.79 1.80 6.88
C SER A 56 -2.52 0.59 7.47
N LYS A 57 -1.82 -0.42 8.03
CA LYS A 57 -2.49 -1.60 8.62
C LYS A 57 -3.28 -1.25 9.88
N ASP A 58 -2.77 -0.34 10.70
CA ASP A 58 -3.46 0.13 11.91
C ASP A 58 -4.73 0.94 11.57
N ASN A 59 -4.76 1.59 10.41
CA ASN A 59 -5.89 2.41 9.96
C ASN A 59 -7.02 1.58 9.30
N ILE A 60 -6.73 0.36 8.81
CA ILE A 60 -7.76 -0.50 8.21
C ILE A 60 -8.74 -0.98 9.28
N GLU A 61 -8.24 -1.30 10.47
CA GLU A 61 -9.05 -1.74 11.61
C GLU A 61 -10.04 -0.64 12.07
N GLU A 62 -9.63 0.63 12.01
CA GLU A 62 -10.51 1.76 12.32
C GLU A 62 -11.52 2.05 11.17
N THR A 63 -11.13 1.86 9.90
CA THR A 63 -12.06 2.04 8.77
C THR A 63 -13.10 0.92 8.67
N LEU A 64 -12.77 -0.32 9.05
CA LEU A 64 -13.75 -1.42 9.16
C LEU A 64 -14.77 -1.15 10.27
N LYS A 65 -14.36 -0.48 11.36
CA LYS A 65 -15.26 -0.09 12.45
C LYS A 65 -16.23 1.03 12.08
N LYS A 66 -15.95 1.80 11.01
CA LYS A 66 -16.75 2.96 10.58
C LYS A 66 -17.67 2.71 9.38
N ASN A 67 -17.53 1.60 8.65
CA ASN A 67 -18.43 1.21 7.56
C ASN A 67 -19.13 -0.13 7.87
N PRO A 68 -20.31 -0.11 8.52
CA PRO A 68 -21.06 -1.33 8.84
C PRO A 68 -21.72 -2.02 7.63
N THR A 69 -21.41 -1.60 6.39
CA THR A 69 -21.96 -2.17 5.16
C THR A 69 -21.12 -3.30 4.58
N LEU A 70 -19.97 -3.65 5.17
CA LEU A 70 -19.35 -4.96 4.88
C LEU A 70 -20.11 -6.01 5.66
N ASN A 71 -21.06 -6.62 4.98
CA ASN A 71 -21.72 -7.84 5.38
C ASN A 71 -20.64 -8.92 5.57
N LEU A 72 -20.27 -9.20 6.81
CA LEU A 72 -19.27 -10.21 7.18
C LEU A 72 -19.97 -11.54 7.47
N THR A 73 -19.43 -12.64 6.95
CA THR A 73 -19.86 -14.01 7.27
C THR A 73 -18.72 -14.79 7.89
N ILE A 74 -19.04 -15.70 8.80
CA ILE A 74 -18.07 -16.57 9.46
C ILE A 74 -18.01 -17.87 8.66
N CYS A 75 -16.81 -18.23 8.21
CA CYS A 75 -16.60 -19.51 7.55
C CYS A 75 -16.86 -20.66 8.55
N THR A 76 -17.73 -21.61 8.20
CA THR A 76 -18.08 -22.76 9.05
C THR A 76 -16.92 -23.72 9.27
N GLU A 77 -15.98 -23.79 8.32
CA GLU A 77 -14.85 -24.73 8.35
C GLU A 77 -13.67 -24.19 9.17
N CYS A 78 -13.27 -22.95 8.94
CA CYS A 78 -12.07 -22.37 9.59
C CYS A 78 -12.38 -21.30 10.65
N LYS A 79 -13.65 -20.95 10.85
CA LYS A 79 -14.14 -19.96 11.82
C LYS A 79 -13.53 -18.56 11.68
N LYS A 80 -13.02 -18.23 10.49
CA LYS A 80 -12.50 -16.89 10.19
C LYS A 80 -13.58 -16.04 9.53
N ASP A 81 -13.49 -14.73 9.79
CA ASP A 81 -14.36 -13.74 9.18
C ASP A 81 -14.02 -13.57 7.69
N ASN A 82 -15.04 -13.55 6.85
CA ASN A 82 -14.97 -13.36 5.40
C ASN A 82 -16.04 -12.37 4.96
N ILE A 83 -15.90 -11.86 3.74
CA ILE A 83 -16.86 -10.95 3.13
C ILE A 83 -18.00 -11.80 2.54
N LEU A 84 -19.27 -11.46 2.81
CA LEU A 84 -20.46 -12.18 2.32
C LEU A 84 -20.56 -12.24 0.80
N GLU A 85 -19.87 -11.35 0.08
CA GLU A 85 -19.83 -11.33 -1.37
C GLU A 85 -18.91 -12.41 -1.98
N ASP A 86 -18.05 -13.05 -1.17
CA ASP A 86 -17.13 -14.07 -1.63
C ASP A 86 -17.79 -15.46 -1.65
N LYS A 87 -17.65 -16.20 -2.76
CA LYS A 87 -18.12 -17.59 -2.89
C LYS A 87 -17.30 -18.60 -2.09
N TYR A 88 -16.04 -18.27 -1.80
CA TYR A 88 -15.09 -19.16 -1.14
C TYR A 88 -14.32 -18.42 -0.06
N CYS A 89 -14.02 -19.12 1.03
CA CYS A 89 -13.23 -18.56 2.11
C CYS A 89 -11.80 -18.27 1.65
N ALA A 90 -11.32 -17.04 1.86
CA ALA A 90 -9.98 -16.61 1.48
C ALA A 90 -8.85 -17.35 2.24
N TYR A 91 -9.19 -18.06 3.33
CA TYR A 91 -8.21 -18.71 4.20
C TYR A 91 -8.11 -20.23 4.02
N CYS A 92 -9.24 -20.90 3.77
CA CYS A 92 -9.28 -22.36 3.66
C CYS A 92 -9.80 -22.86 2.30
N GLY A 93 -10.30 -21.96 1.43
CA GLY A 93 -10.83 -22.31 0.12
C GLY A 93 -12.16 -23.06 0.16
N SER A 94 -12.79 -23.25 1.32
CA SER A 94 -14.11 -23.88 1.42
C SER A 94 -15.19 -22.94 0.92
N GLU A 95 -16.26 -23.49 0.36
CA GLU A 95 -17.42 -22.73 -0.09
C GLU A 95 -18.08 -22.00 1.09
N LEU A 96 -18.35 -20.71 0.92
CA LEU A 96 -19.12 -19.92 1.88
C LEU A 96 -20.59 -20.12 1.53
N THR A 97 -21.25 -21.06 2.20
CA THR A 97 -22.69 -21.28 2.04
C THR A 97 -23.43 -20.01 2.45
N GLU A 98 -24.20 -19.42 1.53
CA GLU A 98 -25.09 -18.29 1.80
C GLU A 98 -26.05 -18.66 2.94
N ILE A 99 -25.72 -18.30 4.17
CA ILE A 99 -26.71 -18.30 5.24
C ILE A 99 -27.51 -17.02 5.03
N ALA A 100 -28.60 -17.19 4.28
CA ALA A 100 -29.69 -16.25 4.14
C ALA A 100 -30.02 -15.61 5.49
N ASN A 101 -30.14 -14.28 5.49
CA ASN A 101 -30.59 -13.43 6.60
C ASN A 101 -31.49 -14.16 7.62
N ILE A 102 -30.90 -14.64 8.71
CA ILE A 102 -31.65 -14.92 9.93
C ILE A 102 -31.51 -13.66 10.76
N ASN A 103 -32.45 -12.72 10.62
CA ASN A 103 -32.96 -11.84 11.67
C ASN A 103 -33.95 -10.81 11.09
N GLU A 104 -35.17 -11.23 10.76
CA GLU A 104 -36.35 -10.36 10.82
C GLU A 104 -37.65 -11.12 11.11
N LYS A 105 -37.63 -11.98 12.14
CA LYS A 105 -38.85 -12.38 12.86
C LYS A 105 -38.55 -12.42 14.35
N ASN A 106 -38.93 -11.34 15.04
CA ASN A 106 -39.57 -11.33 16.37
C ASN A 106 -39.29 -9.99 17.09
N LYS A 107 -40.16 -8.99 16.89
CA LYS A 107 -41.03 -8.44 17.95
C LYS A 107 -42.04 -7.46 17.38
#